data_AF-A6WDK5-F1
#
_entry.id   AF-A6WDK5-F1
#
_cell.length_a   1.000
_cell.length_b   1.000
_cell.length_c   1.000
_cell.angle_alpha   90.00
_cell.angle_beta   90.00
_cell.angle_gamma   90.00
#
_symmetry.space_group_name_H-M   'P 1'
#
loop_
_entity.id
_entity.type
_entity.pdbx_description
1 polymer ?
#
loop_
_entity_poly.entity_id
_entity_poly.type
_entity_poly.pdbx_seq_one_letter_code
_entity_poly.pdbx_strand_id
1 'polypeptide(L)'
;MTGPRNSDVPANPSPGGNSGPDEPVVAPSTLQLLRELADVKRLRDARGTGSLADRAFTRSWRTLLRDWSPERVRDLALREVSHALVAARLAGVDAAVLATAGLTRDERLDVLRRAFDAVTATAEGGFGDLADLRAALDPEPLDEELLPPAPAFVDALVRQPRAGATHPVLPRVVVEPPESHGDHCFVTAAYSALVAPRFGVDRGEAFLVALAHHLPNGDLPDAGFGGEVLLGEHYLPVLAALEERSLRQLPLGLAAHLRDLLPRRETTDTAVGRVFNTADVLDRVLQVHHHARAAGFTAAQALDDLDIVHPGTVQRFQLGVLAGAGIPVR
;
A
#
# COMPACT_ATOMS: atom_id res chain seq x y z
N MET A 1 16.44 22.28 52.19
CA MET A 1 17.48 22.60 51.19
C MET A 1 16.95 22.22 49.83
N THR A 2 16.89 23.21 48.95
CA THR A 2 16.35 23.22 47.60
C THR A 2 17.07 22.24 46.68
N GLY A 3 16.32 21.46 45.89
CA GLY A 3 16.86 20.54 44.88
C GLY A 3 17.45 21.28 43.67
N PRO A 4 18.30 20.61 42.86
CA PRO A 4 18.81 21.19 41.63
C PRO A 4 17.81 20.99 40.49
N ARG A 5 17.65 22.07 39.71
CA ARG A 5 16.82 22.21 38.51
C ARG A 5 17.58 21.75 37.26
N ASN A 6 16.81 21.22 36.30
CA ASN A 6 16.97 21.23 34.84
C ASN A 6 18.36 21.45 34.24
N SER A 7 18.83 20.44 33.51
CA SER A 7 19.78 20.59 32.40
C SER A 7 19.04 20.44 31.07
N ASP A 8 19.36 21.35 30.16
CA ASP A 8 18.68 21.67 28.92
C ASP A 8 18.64 20.52 27.91
N VAL A 9 17.43 20.15 27.49
CA VAL A 9 17.20 19.47 26.21
C VAL A 9 17.00 20.57 25.18
N PRO A 10 17.78 20.63 24.08
CA PRO A 10 17.55 21.63 23.05
C PRO A 10 16.16 21.42 22.44
N ALA A 11 15.33 22.45 22.54
CA ALA A 11 14.04 22.51 21.89
C ALA A 11 14.23 22.49 20.37
N ASN A 12 13.52 21.57 19.69
CA ASN A 12 13.45 21.55 18.24
C ASN A 12 12.94 22.90 17.71
N PRO A 13 13.54 23.47 16.65
CA PRO A 13 13.01 24.67 16.03
C PRO A 13 11.61 24.36 15.47
N SER A 14 10.64 25.18 15.86
CA SER A 14 9.28 25.15 15.30
C SER A 14 9.35 25.51 13.81
N PRO A 15 8.70 24.76 12.90
CA PRO A 15 8.59 25.20 11.52
C PRO A 15 7.63 26.39 11.48
N GLY A 16 8.19 27.55 11.14
CA GLY A 16 7.47 28.78 10.88
C GLY A 16 6.51 28.63 9.70
N GLY A 17 5.40 29.36 9.79
CA GLY A 17 4.19 29.19 9.00
C GLY A 17 4.35 29.30 7.48
N ASN A 18 3.43 28.61 6.79
CA ASN A 18 2.83 29.13 5.58
C ASN A 18 1.30 29.08 5.74
N SER A 19 0.64 30.17 5.38
CA SER A 19 -0.76 30.46 5.67
C SER A 19 -1.60 30.49 4.39
N GLY A 20 -2.52 29.54 4.29
CA GLY A 20 -3.71 29.51 3.42
C GLY A 20 -4.67 28.44 3.97
N PRO A 21 -6.01 28.51 3.75
CA PRO A 21 -6.90 27.48 4.23
C PRO A 21 -6.75 26.26 3.30
N ASP A 22 -5.81 25.38 3.62
CA ASP A 22 -5.62 24.12 2.91
C ASP A 22 -6.87 23.27 3.14
N GLU A 23 -7.71 23.16 2.11
CA GLU A 23 -8.74 22.14 2.04
C GLU A 23 -8.06 20.78 2.28
N PRO A 24 -8.57 19.94 3.20
CA PRO A 24 -7.91 18.69 3.56
C PRO A 24 -7.62 17.87 2.31
N VAL A 25 -6.37 17.44 2.15
CA VAL A 25 -5.90 16.68 0.97
C VAL A 25 -6.71 15.39 0.78
N VAL A 26 -7.23 14.82 1.88
CA VAL A 26 -8.01 13.58 1.92
C VAL A 26 -9.21 13.77 2.83
N ALA A 27 -10.42 13.58 2.29
CA ALA A 27 -11.66 13.66 3.05
C ALA A 27 -11.92 12.37 3.88
N PRO A 28 -12.77 12.40 4.92
CA PRO A 28 -13.07 11.20 5.72
C PRO A 28 -13.62 10.02 4.91
N SER A 29 -14.46 10.26 3.90
CA SER A 29 -14.97 9.22 2.98
C SER A 29 -13.84 8.56 2.18
N THR A 30 -12.84 9.34 1.79
CA THR A 30 -11.64 8.89 1.08
C THR A 30 -10.79 7.94 1.92
N LEU A 31 -10.75 8.12 3.25
CA LEU A 31 -10.02 7.24 4.16
C LEU A 31 -10.58 5.81 4.21
N GLN A 32 -11.88 5.63 3.98
CA GLN A 32 -12.48 4.30 3.98
C GLN A 32 -11.95 3.45 2.84
N LEU A 33 -11.91 4.00 1.63
CA LEU A 33 -11.35 3.32 0.46
C LEU A 33 -9.87 2.96 0.66
N LEU A 34 -9.09 3.88 1.22
CA LEU A 34 -7.68 3.62 1.53
C LEU A 34 -7.52 2.46 2.52
N ARG A 35 -8.33 2.42 3.58
CA ARG A 35 -8.33 1.30 4.53
C ARG A 35 -8.62 -0.04 3.86
N GLU A 36 -9.63 -0.10 3.01
CA GLU A 36 -10.00 -1.32 2.28
C GLU A 36 -8.87 -1.74 1.32
N LEU A 37 -8.27 -0.78 0.61
CA LEU A 37 -7.13 -1.05 -0.25
C LEU A 37 -5.91 -1.57 0.54
N ALA A 38 -5.64 -1.05 1.73
CA ALA A 38 -4.54 -1.51 2.58
C ALA A 38 -4.72 -2.95 3.10
N ASP A 39 -5.94 -3.49 3.09
CA ASP A 39 -6.18 -4.86 3.51
C ASP A 39 -5.53 -5.88 2.54
N VAL A 40 -5.20 -5.49 1.30
CA VAL A 40 -4.45 -6.35 0.34
C VAL A 40 -3.07 -6.79 0.83
N LYS A 41 -2.49 -6.09 1.82
CA LYS A 41 -1.25 -6.49 2.52
C LYS A 41 -1.42 -7.70 3.44
N ARG A 42 -2.66 -8.09 3.75
CA ARG A 42 -3.00 -9.22 4.63
C ARG A 42 -3.71 -10.34 3.90
N LEU A 43 -4.32 -10.04 2.76
CA LEU A 43 -4.98 -11.03 1.93
C LEU A 43 -3.94 -11.96 1.30
N ARG A 44 -4.23 -13.26 1.34
CA ARG A 44 -3.40 -14.32 0.78
C ARG A 44 -4.31 -15.30 0.06
N ASP A 45 -3.81 -15.95 -0.98
CA ASP A 45 -4.53 -17.02 -1.68
C ASP A 45 -3.59 -18.20 -1.96
N ALA A 46 -4.16 -19.32 -2.40
CA ALA A 46 -3.42 -20.57 -2.56
C ALA A 46 -2.43 -20.59 -3.74
N ARG A 47 -2.40 -19.55 -4.60
CA ARG A 47 -1.60 -19.55 -5.84
C ARG A 47 -0.18 -19.07 -5.63
N GLY A 48 0.13 -18.44 -4.51
CA GLY A 48 1.46 -17.87 -4.26
C GLY A 48 1.78 -17.68 -2.79
N THR A 49 3.03 -17.33 -2.53
CA THR A 49 3.49 -16.94 -1.20
C THR A 49 3.36 -15.43 -1.02
N GLY A 50 3.36 -14.97 0.24
CA GLY A 50 3.20 -13.55 0.57
C GLY A 50 1.77 -13.05 0.48
N SER A 51 1.59 -11.75 0.67
CA SER A 51 0.31 -11.06 0.51
C SER A 51 -0.04 -10.81 -0.96
N LEU A 52 -1.26 -10.36 -1.24
CA LEU A 52 -1.60 -9.86 -2.58
C LEU A 52 -0.75 -8.64 -2.97
N ALA A 53 -0.42 -7.77 -2.01
CA ALA A 53 0.41 -6.59 -2.23
C ALA A 53 1.86 -6.96 -2.56
N ASP A 54 2.48 -7.91 -1.87
CA ASP A 54 3.83 -8.42 -2.16
C ASP A 54 3.94 -8.98 -3.57
N ARG A 55 2.92 -9.74 -4.00
CA ARG A 55 2.87 -10.28 -5.36
C ARG A 55 2.71 -9.18 -6.39
N ALA A 56 1.89 -8.17 -6.11
CA ALA A 56 1.71 -7.03 -6.99
C ALA A 56 2.97 -6.15 -7.06
N PHE A 57 3.67 -5.96 -5.94
CA PHE A 57 5.00 -5.33 -5.88
C PHE A 57 6.00 -6.06 -6.79
N THR A 58 6.11 -7.39 -6.62
CA THR A 58 7.01 -8.24 -7.38
C THR A 58 6.67 -8.21 -8.87
N ARG A 59 5.39 -8.40 -9.22
CA ARG A 59 4.90 -8.33 -10.60
C ARG A 59 5.15 -6.97 -11.24
N SER A 60 4.98 -5.88 -10.49
CA SER A 60 5.24 -4.52 -11.00
C SER A 60 6.70 -4.36 -11.43
N TRP A 61 7.65 -4.75 -10.58
CA TRP A 61 9.07 -4.75 -10.92
C TRP A 61 9.40 -5.66 -12.11
N ARG A 62 8.88 -6.89 -12.12
CA ARG A 62 9.10 -7.83 -13.24
C ARG A 62 8.54 -7.31 -14.56
N THR A 63 7.41 -6.61 -14.52
CA THR A 63 6.81 -5.97 -15.70
C THR A 63 7.68 -4.82 -16.21
N LEU A 64 8.16 -3.94 -15.31
CA LEU A 64 9.09 -2.87 -15.67
C LEU A 64 10.41 -3.40 -16.26
N LEU A 65 10.91 -4.54 -15.77
CA LEU A 65 12.12 -5.17 -16.30
C LEU A 65 11.95 -5.74 -17.72
N ARG A 66 10.74 -6.18 -18.07
CA ARG A 66 10.46 -6.78 -19.38
C ARG A 66 10.59 -5.75 -20.51
N ASP A 67 9.97 -4.59 -20.31
CA ASP A 67 9.94 -3.50 -21.28
C ASP A 67 9.60 -2.19 -20.53
N TRP A 68 10.61 -1.33 -20.36
CA TRP A 68 10.43 -0.06 -19.66
C TRP A 68 10.31 1.11 -20.64
N SER A 69 9.26 1.91 -20.46
CA SER A 69 9.14 3.28 -20.95
C SER A 69 8.27 4.09 -19.98
N PRO A 70 8.29 5.43 -20.02
CA PRO A 70 7.38 6.26 -19.23
C PRO A 70 5.89 5.92 -19.46
N GLU A 71 5.50 5.64 -20.70
CA GLU A 71 4.14 5.24 -21.06
C GLU A 71 3.78 3.88 -20.44
N ARG A 72 4.72 2.92 -20.49
CA ARG A 72 4.53 1.60 -19.85
C ARG A 72 4.40 1.69 -18.34
N VAL A 73 5.12 2.61 -17.71
CA VAL A 73 4.99 2.89 -16.27
C VAL A 73 3.57 3.38 -15.95
N ARG A 74 3.02 4.27 -16.78
CA ARG A 74 1.63 4.75 -16.62
C ARG A 74 0.61 3.63 -16.80
N ASP A 75 0.75 2.83 -17.87
CA ASP A 75 -0.14 1.68 -18.12
C ASP A 75 -0.11 0.68 -16.95
N LEU A 76 1.10 0.39 -16.44
CA LEU A 76 1.29 -0.47 -15.28
C LEU A 76 0.62 0.10 -14.04
N ALA A 77 0.84 1.38 -13.73
CA ALA A 77 0.24 2.04 -12.58
C ALA A 77 -1.29 1.96 -12.64
N LEU A 78 -1.88 2.26 -13.80
CA LEU A 78 -3.33 2.16 -13.98
C LEU A 78 -3.82 0.73 -13.75
N ARG A 79 -3.19 -0.27 -14.39
CA ARG A 79 -3.56 -1.68 -14.24
C ARG A 79 -3.47 -2.13 -12.78
N GLU A 80 -2.32 -1.94 -12.14
CA GLU A 80 -2.09 -2.44 -10.78
C GLU A 80 -3.00 -1.78 -9.75
N VAL A 81 -3.23 -0.47 -9.87
CA VAL A 81 -4.15 0.25 -8.99
C VAL A 81 -5.58 -0.27 -9.17
N SER A 82 -6.05 -0.43 -10.41
CA SER A 82 -7.40 -0.92 -10.69
C SER A 82 -7.62 -2.34 -10.17
N HIS A 83 -6.64 -3.22 -10.35
CA HIS A 83 -6.71 -4.60 -9.85
C HIS A 83 -6.58 -4.65 -8.32
N ALA A 84 -5.80 -3.76 -7.69
CA ALA A 84 -5.73 -3.67 -6.23
C ALA A 84 -7.05 -3.16 -5.62
N LEU A 85 -7.72 -2.20 -6.27
CA LEU A 85 -9.06 -1.76 -5.88
C LEU A 85 -10.07 -2.90 -5.97
N VAL A 86 -10.04 -3.69 -7.04
CA VAL A 86 -10.88 -4.90 -7.14
C VAL A 86 -10.56 -5.91 -6.04
N ALA A 87 -9.27 -6.15 -5.76
CA ALA A 87 -8.82 -7.07 -4.74
C ALA A 87 -9.25 -6.67 -3.32
N ALA A 88 -9.49 -5.38 -3.05
CA ALA A 88 -10.05 -4.92 -1.78
C ALA A 88 -11.44 -5.52 -1.50
N ARG A 89 -12.18 -5.94 -2.54
CA ARG A 89 -13.50 -6.58 -2.41
C ARG A 89 -13.49 -8.08 -2.72
N LEU A 90 -12.74 -8.48 -3.75
CA LEU A 90 -12.71 -9.86 -4.23
C LEU A 90 -11.54 -10.69 -3.66
N ALA A 91 -10.67 -10.07 -2.87
CA ALA A 91 -9.42 -10.68 -2.41
C ALA A 91 -8.64 -11.28 -3.59
N GLY A 92 -8.30 -12.57 -3.50
CA GLY A 92 -7.57 -13.29 -4.55
C GLY A 92 -8.42 -13.72 -5.75
N VAL A 93 -9.71 -13.40 -5.81
CA VAL A 93 -10.57 -13.74 -6.96
C VAL A 93 -10.37 -12.71 -8.06
N ASP A 94 -9.43 -13.00 -8.96
CA ASP A 94 -9.08 -12.16 -10.11
C ASP A 94 -9.48 -12.79 -11.46
N ALA A 95 -9.08 -12.16 -12.57
CA ALA A 95 -9.33 -12.65 -13.92
C ALA A 95 -8.91 -14.12 -14.14
N ALA A 96 -7.81 -14.58 -13.54
CA ALA A 96 -7.32 -15.95 -13.68
C ALA A 96 -8.22 -16.96 -12.95
N VAL A 97 -8.67 -16.62 -11.74
CA VAL A 97 -9.63 -17.44 -10.99
C VAL A 97 -10.96 -17.52 -11.73
N LEU A 98 -11.46 -16.39 -12.21
CA LEU A 98 -12.72 -16.35 -12.95
C LEU A 98 -12.63 -17.11 -14.28
N ALA A 99 -11.48 -17.06 -14.98
CA ALA A 99 -11.25 -17.83 -16.19
C ALA A 99 -11.23 -19.34 -15.91
N THR A 100 -10.59 -19.76 -14.82
CA THR A 100 -10.57 -21.16 -14.37
C THR A 100 -11.95 -21.66 -14.00
N ALA A 101 -12.81 -20.78 -13.45
CA ALA A 101 -14.22 -21.06 -13.19
C ALA A 101 -15.10 -21.11 -14.46
N GLY A 102 -14.52 -20.87 -15.65
CA GLY A 102 -15.21 -20.98 -16.93
C GLY A 102 -15.93 -19.71 -17.39
N LEU A 103 -15.74 -18.57 -16.73
CA LEU A 103 -16.34 -17.31 -17.18
C LEU A 103 -15.67 -16.84 -18.47
N THR A 104 -16.51 -16.40 -19.40
CA THR A 104 -16.09 -15.72 -20.64
C THR A 104 -15.41 -14.39 -20.33
N ARG A 105 -14.67 -13.86 -21.29
CA ARG A 105 -13.96 -12.57 -21.16
C ARG A 105 -14.87 -11.44 -20.69
N ASP A 106 -16.07 -11.34 -21.25
CA ASP A 106 -17.01 -10.27 -20.94
C ASP A 106 -17.60 -10.44 -19.53
N GLU A 107 -17.95 -11.67 -19.14
CA GLU A 107 -18.40 -11.96 -17.76
C GLU A 107 -17.32 -11.66 -16.73
N ARG A 108 -16.05 -11.95 -17.03
CA ARG A 108 -14.92 -11.58 -16.17
C ARG A 108 -14.83 -10.07 -16.01
N LEU A 109 -14.87 -9.34 -17.13
CA LEU A 109 -14.83 -7.88 -17.11
C LEU A 109 -15.99 -7.29 -16.30
N ASP A 110 -17.18 -7.87 -16.41
CA ASP A 110 -18.37 -7.43 -15.67
C ASP A 110 -18.24 -7.69 -14.16
N VAL A 111 -17.65 -8.82 -13.75
CA VAL A 111 -17.33 -9.06 -12.33
C VAL A 111 -16.31 -8.06 -11.80
N LEU A 112 -15.21 -7.85 -12.53
CA LEU A 112 -14.16 -6.90 -12.14
C LEU A 112 -14.71 -5.47 -12.04
N ARG A 113 -15.53 -5.04 -13.00
CA ARG A 113 -16.20 -3.74 -12.98
C ARG A 113 -17.15 -3.58 -11.81
N ARG A 114 -17.98 -4.59 -11.51
CA ARG A 114 -18.87 -4.53 -10.34
C ARG A 114 -18.09 -4.41 -9.03
N ALA A 115 -16.97 -5.12 -8.89
CA ALA A 115 -16.12 -5.01 -7.70
C ALA A 115 -15.45 -3.63 -7.61
N PHE A 116 -14.95 -3.11 -8.72
CA PHE A 116 -14.40 -1.76 -8.80
C PHE A 116 -15.44 -0.69 -8.44
N ASP A 117 -16.64 -0.79 -9.03
CA ASP A 117 -17.73 0.16 -8.78
C ASP A 117 -18.19 0.08 -7.31
N ALA A 118 -18.26 -1.12 -6.73
CA ALA A 118 -18.62 -1.31 -5.33
C ALA A 118 -17.60 -0.72 -4.35
N VAL A 119 -16.29 -0.90 -4.60
CA VAL A 119 -15.26 -0.33 -3.71
C VAL A 119 -15.19 1.19 -3.85
N THR A 120 -15.27 1.72 -5.08
CA THR A 120 -15.11 3.15 -5.34
C THR A 120 -16.34 3.97 -4.98
N ALA A 121 -17.54 3.37 -4.93
CA ALA A 121 -18.74 4.02 -4.42
C ALA A 121 -18.59 4.53 -2.97
N THR A 122 -17.69 3.93 -2.18
CA THR A 122 -17.41 4.39 -0.80
C THR A 122 -16.61 5.70 -0.74
N ALA A 123 -16.00 6.12 -1.85
CA ALA A 123 -15.07 7.24 -1.92
C ALA A 123 -15.69 8.52 -2.54
N GLU A 124 -17.00 8.74 -2.37
CA GLU A 124 -17.80 9.85 -2.97
C GLU A 124 -16.98 11.14 -3.25
N GLY A 125 -16.48 11.27 -4.48
CA GLY A 125 -15.75 12.44 -4.99
C GLY A 125 -14.30 12.64 -4.51
N GLY A 126 -13.78 11.79 -3.63
CA GLY A 126 -12.56 12.04 -2.87
C GLY A 126 -11.22 11.98 -3.63
N PHE A 127 -11.16 11.22 -4.72
CA PHE A 127 -9.94 11.08 -5.55
C PHE A 127 -10.11 11.68 -6.96
N GLY A 128 -11.18 12.43 -7.20
CA GLY A 128 -11.54 12.91 -8.53
C GLY A 128 -12.10 11.80 -9.43
N ASP A 129 -11.97 11.98 -10.74
CA ASP A 129 -12.41 11.01 -11.75
C ASP A 129 -11.50 9.77 -11.76
N LEU A 130 -12.12 8.59 -11.71
CA LEU A 130 -11.47 7.28 -11.71
C LEU A 130 -11.79 6.48 -12.99
N ALA A 131 -12.35 7.13 -14.02
CA ALA A 131 -12.72 6.49 -15.28
C ALA A 131 -11.52 5.84 -15.99
N ASP A 132 -10.33 6.44 -15.89
CA ASP A 132 -9.09 5.90 -16.44
C ASP A 132 -8.70 4.57 -15.78
N LEU A 133 -8.77 4.49 -14.45
CA LEU A 133 -8.57 3.27 -13.68
C LEU A 133 -9.63 2.22 -14.05
N ARG A 134 -10.91 2.60 -14.07
CA ARG A 134 -11.98 1.68 -14.45
C ARG A 134 -11.79 1.12 -15.87
N ALA A 135 -11.31 1.94 -16.81
CA ALA A 135 -11.02 1.53 -18.18
C ALA A 135 -9.79 0.61 -18.28
N ALA A 136 -8.84 0.73 -17.36
CA ALA A 136 -7.64 -0.12 -17.29
C ALA A 136 -7.87 -1.52 -16.69
N LEU A 137 -9.11 -1.86 -16.32
CA LEU A 137 -9.46 -3.22 -15.90
C LEU A 137 -9.23 -4.21 -17.04
N ASP A 138 -8.27 -5.11 -16.82
CA ASP A 138 -7.90 -6.16 -17.75
C ASP A 138 -8.59 -7.49 -17.38
N PRO A 139 -9.53 -7.99 -18.21
CA PRO A 139 -10.17 -9.28 -17.98
C PRO A 139 -9.31 -10.46 -18.43
N GLU A 140 -8.13 -10.23 -19.01
CA GLU A 140 -7.21 -11.30 -19.36
C GLU A 140 -6.26 -11.62 -18.19
N PRO A 141 -6.07 -12.91 -17.86
CA PRO A 141 -5.03 -13.33 -16.94
C PRO A 141 -3.66 -12.89 -17.44
N LEU A 142 -2.87 -12.26 -16.58
CA LEU A 142 -1.47 -12.01 -16.92
C LEU A 142 -0.69 -13.31 -16.82
N ASP A 143 0.01 -13.65 -17.89
CA ASP A 143 0.98 -14.73 -17.89
C ASP A 143 2.27 -14.28 -17.21
N GLU A 144 2.33 -14.47 -15.89
CA GLU A 144 3.49 -14.12 -15.08
C GLU A 144 4.71 -15.00 -15.37
N GLU A 145 4.59 -16.14 -16.06
CA GLU A 145 5.73 -17.00 -16.43
C GLU A 145 6.57 -16.35 -17.53
N LEU A 146 5.96 -15.51 -18.37
CA LEU A 146 6.63 -14.75 -19.43
C LEU A 146 7.39 -13.51 -18.92
N LEU A 147 7.28 -13.18 -17.63
CA LEU A 147 7.99 -12.06 -17.04
C LEU A 147 9.40 -12.47 -16.59
N PRO A 148 10.42 -11.60 -16.75
CA PRO A 148 11.77 -11.87 -16.25
C PRO A 148 11.78 -12.09 -14.73
N PRO A 149 12.82 -12.73 -14.17
CA PRO A 149 12.97 -12.86 -12.73
C PRO A 149 13.06 -11.48 -12.06
N ALA A 150 12.60 -11.37 -10.81
CA ALA A 150 12.72 -10.13 -10.05
C ALA A 150 14.19 -9.84 -9.69
N PRO A 151 14.59 -8.56 -9.57
CA PRO A 151 15.87 -8.19 -8.98
C PRO A 151 15.99 -8.72 -7.54
N ALA A 152 17.22 -8.98 -7.08
CA ALA A 152 17.45 -9.51 -5.73
C ALA A 152 16.95 -8.57 -4.63
N PHE A 153 16.97 -7.25 -4.86
CA PHE A 153 16.43 -6.30 -3.88
C PHE A 153 14.91 -6.46 -3.70
N VAL A 154 14.15 -6.83 -4.74
CA VAL A 154 12.69 -7.00 -4.65
C VAL A 154 12.36 -8.16 -3.71
N ASP A 155 13.04 -9.28 -3.93
CA ASP A 155 12.97 -10.47 -3.09
C ASP A 155 13.35 -10.18 -1.63
N ALA A 156 14.35 -9.33 -1.40
CA ALA A 156 14.75 -8.91 -0.06
C ALA A 156 13.65 -8.07 0.61
N LEU A 157 13.06 -7.10 -0.10
CA LEU A 157 12.01 -6.23 0.42
C LEU A 157 10.72 -6.99 0.78
N VAL A 158 10.37 -8.03 0.02
CA VAL A 158 9.21 -8.90 0.33
C VAL A 158 9.44 -9.73 1.59
N ARG A 159 10.67 -10.22 1.80
CA ARG A 159 10.99 -11.08 2.97
C ARG A 159 11.20 -10.30 4.26
N GLN A 160 11.53 -9.02 4.16
CA GLN A 160 11.89 -8.22 5.32
C GLN A 160 10.68 -7.45 5.85
N PRO A 161 10.36 -7.59 7.15
CA PRO A 161 9.35 -6.75 7.77
C PRO A 161 9.86 -5.33 7.94
N ARG A 162 8.96 -4.35 7.85
CA ARG A 162 9.23 -2.98 8.27
C ARG A 162 9.44 -2.88 9.77
N ALA A 163 10.12 -1.81 10.19
CA ALA A 163 10.37 -1.55 11.61
C ALA A 163 9.11 -1.28 12.43
N GLY A 164 8.03 -0.84 11.79
CA GLY A 164 6.81 -0.38 12.45
C GLY A 164 7.02 0.91 13.25
N ALA A 165 6.15 1.14 14.24
CA ALA A 165 6.27 2.28 15.15
C ALA A 165 7.51 2.13 16.05
N THR A 166 8.48 3.03 15.86
CA THR A 166 9.75 3.04 16.61
C THR A 166 10.01 4.41 17.22
N HIS A 167 10.77 4.42 18.30
CA HIS A 167 11.21 5.65 18.97
C HIS A 167 12.67 5.47 19.42
N PRO A 168 13.51 6.53 19.44
CA PRO A 168 14.94 6.37 19.71
C PRO A 168 15.29 5.92 21.13
N VAL A 169 14.38 6.15 22.08
CA VAL A 169 14.60 5.83 23.51
C VAL A 169 13.53 4.94 24.13
N LEU A 170 12.48 4.57 23.39
CA LEU A 170 11.43 3.67 23.93
C LEU A 170 11.58 2.27 23.33
N PRO A 171 11.19 1.23 24.08
CA PRO A 171 11.19 -0.13 23.54
C PRO A 171 10.29 -0.22 22.30
N ARG A 172 10.77 -0.95 21.29
CA ARG A 172 10.01 -1.23 20.06
C ARG A 172 8.83 -2.14 20.37
N VAL A 173 7.68 -1.86 19.75
CA VAL A 173 6.55 -2.78 19.68
C VAL A 173 6.62 -3.52 18.35
N VAL A 174 6.64 -4.86 18.40
CA VAL A 174 6.53 -5.72 17.22
C VAL A 174 5.10 -6.26 17.19
N VAL A 175 4.38 -6.00 16.09
CA VAL A 175 2.98 -6.42 15.92
C VAL A 175 2.89 -7.40 14.75
N GLU A 176 2.25 -8.53 15.00
CA GLU A 176 2.05 -9.61 14.03
C GLU A 176 0.60 -9.60 13.50
N PRO A 177 0.36 -9.97 12.22
CA PRO A 177 1.38 -10.24 11.20
C PRO A 177 2.10 -8.94 10.80
N PRO A 178 3.40 -9.01 10.46
CA PRO A 178 4.16 -7.82 10.13
C PRO A 178 3.86 -7.41 8.69
N GLU A 179 4.00 -6.11 8.43
CA GLU A 179 4.02 -5.55 7.08
C GLU A 179 5.42 -5.70 6.49
N SER A 180 5.54 -6.23 5.28
CA SER A 180 6.82 -6.26 4.55
C SER A 180 7.15 -4.89 3.93
N HIS A 181 8.37 -4.69 3.43
CA HIS A 181 8.62 -3.51 2.58
C HIS A 181 7.87 -3.60 1.24
N GLY A 182 7.67 -4.81 0.69
CA GLY A 182 6.91 -5.00 -0.54
C GLY A 182 5.46 -4.54 -0.42
N ASP A 183 4.78 -4.96 0.66
CA ASP A 183 3.45 -4.52 1.06
C ASP A 183 3.33 -2.99 1.06
N HIS A 184 4.23 -2.35 1.80
CA HIS A 184 4.23 -0.90 2.00
C HIS A 184 4.54 -0.14 0.72
N CYS A 185 5.56 -0.54 -0.03
CA CYS A 185 5.91 0.09 -1.30
C CYS A 185 4.75 0.02 -2.30
N PHE A 186 4.11 -1.15 -2.42
CA PHE A 186 3.01 -1.32 -3.37
C PHE A 186 1.79 -0.48 -3.00
N VAL A 187 1.35 -0.53 -1.74
CA VAL A 187 0.17 0.25 -1.32
C VAL A 187 0.46 1.75 -1.33
N THR A 188 1.66 2.17 -0.93
CA THR A 188 2.09 3.58 -1.06
C THR A 188 2.11 4.02 -2.52
N ALA A 189 2.53 3.16 -3.45
CA ALA A 189 2.46 3.42 -4.88
C ALA A 189 1.02 3.56 -5.37
N ALA A 190 0.13 2.68 -4.92
CA ALA A 190 -1.28 2.75 -5.28
C ALA A 190 -1.96 4.01 -4.73
N TYR A 191 -1.68 4.37 -3.48
CA TYR A 191 -2.14 5.61 -2.86
C TYR A 191 -1.61 6.84 -3.60
N SER A 192 -0.32 6.84 -3.96
CA SER A 192 0.30 7.92 -4.72
C SER A 192 -0.39 8.11 -6.06
N ALA A 193 -0.66 7.02 -6.80
CA ALA A 193 -1.38 7.08 -8.05
C ALA A 193 -2.83 7.59 -7.89
N LEU A 194 -3.53 7.23 -6.82
CA LEU A 194 -4.88 7.73 -6.51
C LEU A 194 -4.90 9.23 -6.20
N VAL A 195 -3.91 9.71 -5.45
CA VAL A 195 -3.79 11.11 -5.02
C VAL A 195 -3.22 12.02 -6.11
N ALA A 196 -2.41 11.48 -7.03
CA ALA A 196 -1.66 12.23 -8.05
C ALA A 196 -2.48 13.28 -8.83
N PRO A 197 -3.72 12.99 -9.31
CA PRO A 197 -4.51 13.97 -10.06
C PRO A 197 -4.81 15.26 -9.29
N ARG A 198 -4.96 15.19 -7.95
CA ARG A 198 -5.24 16.37 -7.11
C ARG A 198 -4.08 17.37 -7.08
N PHE A 199 -2.87 16.90 -7.39
CA PHE A 199 -1.66 17.71 -7.46
C PHE A 199 -1.16 17.92 -8.90
N GLY A 200 -1.92 17.48 -9.91
CA GLY A 200 -1.53 17.57 -11.32
C GLY A 200 -0.31 16.71 -11.68
N VAL A 201 -0.06 15.62 -10.95
CA VAL A 201 1.05 14.70 -11.19
C VAL A 201 0.55 13.52 -12.04
N ASP A 202 1.38 13.03 -12.96
CA ASP A 202 1.10 11.80 -13.70
C ASP A 202 1.05 10.60 -12.74
N ARG A 203 0.02 9.75 -12.87
CA ARG A 203 -0.15 8.58 -11.99
C ARG A 203 1.03 7.61 -12.08
N GLY A 204 1.63 7.46 -13.26
CA GLY A 204 2.80 6.61 -13.48
C GLY A 204 4.03 7.13 -12.75
N GLU A 205 4.33 8.43 -12.86
CA GLU A 205 5.45 9.06 -12.12
C GLU A 205 5.25 8.93 -10.59
N ALA A 206 4.04 9.23 -10.10
CA ALA A 206 3.70 9.10 -8.69
C ALA A 206 3.77 7.65 -8.18
N PHE A 207 3.30 6.69 -8.99
CA PHE A 207 3.39 5.27 -8.68
C PHE A 207 4.85 4.81 -8.62
N LEU A 208 5.69 5.21 -9.60
CA LEU A 208 7.06 4.75 -9.70
C LEU A 208 7.95 5.26 -8.57
N VAL A 209 7.85 6.53 -8.18
CA VAL A 209 8.63 7.08 -7.06
C VAL A 209 8.31 6.32 -5.77
N ALA A 210 7.02 6.05 -5.52
CA ALA A 210 6.56 5.33 -4.36
C ALA A 210 6.82 3.82 -4.44
N LEU A 211 6.88 3.21 -5.62
CA LEU A 211 7.28 1.81 -5.75
C LEU A 211 8.77 1.61 -5.38
N ALA A 212 9.60 2.62 -5.62
CA ALA A 212 11.05 2.56 -5.46
C ALA A 212 11.60 3.21 -4.17
N HIS A 213 10.78 3.83 -3.33
CA HIS A 213 11.33 4.62 -2.21
C HIS A 213 12.08 3.82 -1.13
N HIS A 214 11.92 2.50 -1.07
CA HIS A 214 12.69 1.61 -0.19
C HIS A 214 13.85 0.86 -0.86
N LEU A 215 14.35 1.32 -2.02
CA LEU A 215 15.53 0.69 -2.65
C LEU A 215 16.73 0.46 -1.70
N PRO A 216 17.08 1.35 -0.74
CA PRO A 216 18.15 1.08 0.23
C PRO A 216 17.92 -0.18 1.08
N ASN A 217 16.66 -0.51 1.39
CA ASN A 217 16.30 -1.65 2.24
C ASN A 217 16.44 -3.01 1.54
N GLY A 218 16.83 -3.03 0.26
CA GLY A 218 17.27 -4.26 -0.39
C GLY A 218 18.45 -4.92 0.33
N ASP A 219 19.30 -4.11 0.98
CA ASP A 219 20.44 -4.57 1.78
C ASP A 219 20.41 -4.02 3.22
N LEU A 220 19.68 -2.94 3.50
CA LEU A 220 19.56 -2.34 4.84
C LEU A 220 18.34 -2.87 5.62
N PRO A 221 18.52 -3.66 6.70
CA PRO A 221 17.42 -4.01 7.58
C PRO A 221 16.79 -2.74 8.20
N ASP A 222 15.46 -2.73 8.33
CA ASP A 222 14.75 -1.56 8.83
C ASP A 222 14.87 -1.40 10.35
N ALA A 223 15.74 -0.47 10.72
CA ALA A 223 15.98 -0.08 12.11
C ALA A 223 14.99 0.99 12.61
N GLY A 224 14.16 1.55 11.72
CA GLY A 224 13.22 2.62 12.03
C GLY A 224 13.89 3.90 12.54
N PHE A 225 13.10 4.79 13.14
CA PHE A 225 13.55 6.11 13.59
C PHE A 225 14.68 6.03 14.63
N GLY A 226 14.66 5.03 15.50
CA GLY A 226 15.75 4.82 16.46
C GLY A 226 17.09 4.50 15.77
N GLY A 227 17.06 3.70 14.71
CA GLY A 227 18.25 3.39 13.93
C GLY A 227 18.80 4.61 13.17
N GLU A 228 17.91 5.41 12.58
CA GLU A 228 18.27 6.67 11.92
C GLU A 228 19.04 7.59 12.87
N VAL A 229 18.51 7.82 14.07
CA VAL A 229 19.16 8.67 15.08
C VAL A 229 20.52 8.11 15.50
N LEU A 230 20.64 6.79 15.68
CA LEU A 230 21.89 6.15 16.09
C LEU A 230 22.95 6.08 14.99
N LEU A 231 22.54 6.04 13.72
CA LEU A 231 23.46 6.14 12.57
C LEU A 231 23.99 7.56 12.39
N GLY A 232 23.23 8.57 12.83
CA GLY A 232 23.67 9.96 12.87
C GLY A 232 24.17 10.46 11.51
N GLU A 233 25.36 11.06 11.48
CA GLU A 233 25.97 11.59 10.25
C GLU A 233 26.22 10.53 9.16
N HIS A 234 26.24 9.24 9.51
CA HIS A 234 26.43 8.14 8.56
C HIS A 234 25.14 7.69 7.88
N TYR A 235 23.96 8.12 8.34
CA TYR A 235 22.68 7.65 7.82
C TYR A 235 22.50 7.92 6.33
N LEU A 236 22.61 9.18 5.90
CA LEU A 236 22.41 9.56 4.49
C LEU A 236 23.48 8.94 3.56
N PRO A 237 24.78 8.92 3.90
CA PRO A 237 25.78 8.20 3.10
C PRO A 237 25.48 6.70 2.94
N VAL A 238 25.02 6.03 4.01
CA VAL A 238 24.64 4.61 3.96
C VAL A 238 23.43 4.42 3.03
N LEU A 239 22.38 5.22 3.19
CA LEU A 239 21.21 5.13 2.31
C LEU A 239 21.58 5.32 0.83
N ALA A 240 22.36 6.36 0.51
CA ALA A 240 22.75 6.64 -0.88
C ALA A 240 23.57 5.49 -1.49
N ALA A 241 24.51 4.92 -0.74
CA ALA A 241 25.34 3.80 -1.22
C ALA A 241 24.50 2.53 -1.50
N LEU A 242 23.50 2.27 -0.66
CA LEU A 242 22.62 1.11 -0.79
C LEU A 242 21.52 1.31 -1.84
N GLU A 243 20.98 2.52 -1.98
CA GLU A 243 20.08 2.89 -3.07
C GLU A 243 20.74 2.62 -4.43
N GLU A 244 21.97 3.10 -4.59
CA GLU A 244 22.75 2.92 -5.81
C GLU A 244 23.09 1.43 -6.07
N ARG A 245 23.26 0.60 -5.03
CA ARG A 245 23.40 -0.86 -5.17
C ARG A 245 22.15 -1.49 -5.80
N SER A 246 20.97 -1.08 -5.38
CA SER A 246 19.71 -1.57 -5.93
C SER A 246 19.47 -1.04 -7.35
N LEU A 247 19.76 0.24 -7.61
CA LEU A 247 19.63 0.84 -8.94
C LEU A 247 20.52 0.17 -10.00
N ARG A 248 21.71 -0.32 -9.63
CA ARG A 248 22.59 -1.08 -10.54
C ARG A 248 22.02 -2.43 -11.00
N GLN A 249 20.97 -2.93 -10.37
CA GLN A 249 20.28 -4.15 -10.78
C GLN A 249 19.22 -3.89 -11.88
N LEU A 250 18.96 -2.62 -12.21
CA LEU A 250 17.92 -2.21 -13.15
C LEU A 250 18.51 -1.87 -14.54
N PRO A 251 17.69 -1.92 -15.61
CA PRO A 251 18.07 -1.39 -16.91
C PRO A 251 18.51 0.07 -16.82
N LEU A 252 19.53 0.46 -17.60
CA LEU A 252 20.16 1.78 -17.52
C LEU A 252 19.16 2.95 -17.61
N GLY A 253 18.18 2.86 -18.52
CA GLY A 253 17.15 3.89 -18.70
C GLY A 253 16.27 4.08 -17.46
N LEU A 254 15.75 2.97 -16.90
CA LEU A 254 14.95 2.99 -15.68
C LEU A 254 15.77 3.48 -14.48
N ALA A 255 17.01 3.00 -14.33
CA ALA A 255 17.90 3.44 -13.25
C ALA A 255 18.20 4.94 -13.34
N ALA A 256 18.47 5.47 -14.53
CA ALA A 256 18.70 6.90 -14.74
C ALA A 256 17.46 7.73 -14.42
N HIS A 257 16.27 7.27 -14.83
CA HIS A 257 15.02 7.93 -14.52
C HIS A 257 14.73 7.95 -13.01
N LEU A 258 14.96 6.83 -12.32
CA LEU A 258 14.81 6.77 -10.87
C LEU A 258 15.79 7.69 -10.14
N ARG A 259 17.05 7.81 -10.58
CA ARG A 259 18.01 8.76 -9.97
C ARG A 259 17.55 10.21 -10.02
N ASP A 260 16.81 10.59 -11.07
CA ASP A 260 16.23 11.92 -11.21
C ASP A 260 14.95 12.10 -10.37
N LEU A 261 14.12 11.06 -10.32
CA LEU A 261 12.81 11.10 -9.68
C LEU A 261 12.88 10.97 -8.15
N LEU A 262 13.72 10.06 -7.66
CA LEU A 262 13.81 9.67 -6.25
C LEU A 262 14.10 10.85 -5.30
N PRO A 263 15.01 11.80 -5.60
CA PRO A 263 15.26 12.95 -4.73
C PRO A 263 14.04 13.87 -4.54
N ARG A 264 13.08 13.88 -5.47
CA ARG A 264 11.90 14.76 -5.41
C ARG A 264 10.95 14.43 -4.26
N ARG A 265 11.06 13.21 -3.70
CA ARG A 265 10.24 12.73 -2.58
C ARG A 265 10.58 13.41 -1.23
N GLU A 266 11.80 13.94 -1.11
CA GLU A 266 12.37 14.45 0.15
C GLU A 266 11.88 15.87 0.51
N THR A 267 11.01 16.47 -0.30
CA THR A 267 10.46 17.82 -0.07
C THR A 267 9.00 17.91 -0.48
N THR A 268 8.22 18.74 0.22
CA THR A 268 6.84 19.09 -0.15
C THR A 268 6.75 20.31 -1.09
N ASP A 269 7.87 20.87 -1.51
CA ASP A 269 7.89 22.02 -2.44
C ASP A 269 7.46 21.61 -3.86
N THR A 270 7.72 20.36 -4.24
CA THR A 270 7.31 19.79 -5.54
C THR A 270 5.95 19.09 -5.44
N ALA A 271 5.22 19.04 -6.57
CA ALA A 271 3.94 18.32 -6.62
C ALA A 271 4.11 16.81 -6.37
N VAL A 272 5.15 16.20 -6.95
CA VAL A 272 5.50 14.78 -6.75
C VAL A 272 5.78 14.50 -5.28
N GLY A 273 6.56 15.35 -4.62
CA GLY A 273 6.87 15.20 -3.20
C GLY A 273 5.64 15.35 -2.31
N ARG A 274 4.70 16.26 -2.61
CA ARG A 274 3.41 16.33 -1.90
C ARG A 274 2.58 15.06 -2.06
N VAL A 275 2.50 14.51 -3.26
CA VAL A 275 1.79 13.24 -3.53
C VAL A 275 2.40 12.10 -2.73
N PHE A 276 3.72 11.91 -2.84
CA PHE A 276 4.44 10.84 -2.15
C PHE A 276 4.27 10.94 -0.63
N ASN A 277 4.53 12.11 -0.04
CA ASN A 277 4.46 12.27 1.42
C ASN A 277 3.02 12.10 1.93
N THR A 278 2.01 12.50 1.15
CA THR A 278 0.60 12.22 1.46
C THR A 278 0.33 10.72 1.50
N ALA A 279 0.80 9.98 0.50
CA ALA A 279 0.60 8.54 0.42
C ALA A 279 1.35 7.78 1.54
N ASP A 280 2.64 8.07 1.76
CA ASP A 280 3.46 7.40 2.78
C ASP A 280 2.89 7.58 4.18
N VAL A 281 2.53 8.81 4.56
CA VAL A 281 2.01 9.08 5.90
C VAL A 281 0.66 8.39 6.12
N LEU A 282 -0.22 8.40 5.11
CA LEU A 282 -1.52 7.74 5.20
C LEU A 282 -1.34 6.23 5.35
N ASP A 283 -0.46 5.63 4.56
CA ASP A 283 -0.20 4.19 4.62
C ASP A 283 0.33 3.77 5.99
N ARG A 284 1.36 4.48 6.50
CA ARG A 284 1.95 4.22 7.82
C ARG A 284 0.97 4.39 8.96
N VAL A 285 0.12 5.41 8.91
CA VAL A 285 -0.87 5.66 9.97
C VAL A 285 -2.00 4.64 9.90
N LEU A 286 -2.50 4.33 8.69
CA LEU A 286 -3.52 3.31 8.50
C LEU A 286 -3.03 1.92 8.90
N GLN A 287 -1.73 1.64 8.80
CA GLN A 287 -1.13 0.42 9.34
C GLN A 287 -1.32 0.28 10.85
N VAL A 288 -1.10 1.35 11.61
CA VAL A 288 -1.33 1.35 13.07
C VAL A 288 -2.83 1.22 13.38
N HIS A 289 -3.68 1.92 12.63
CA HIS A 289 -5.14 1.78 12.77
C HIS A 289 -5.63 0.38 12.46
N HIS A 290 -5.03 -0.32 11.49
CA HIS A 290 -5.36 -1.72 11.21
C HIS A 290 -5.13 -2.59 12.45
N HIS A 291 -3.95 -2.48 13.09
CA HIS A 291 -3.65 -3.25 14.30
C HIS A 291 -4.59 -2.90 15.46
N ALA A 292 -4.88 -1.61 15.66
CA ALA A 292 -5.84 -1.18 16.67
C ALA A 292 -7.25 -1.74 16.41
N ARG A 293 -7.71 -1.74 15.15
CA ARG A 293 -8.99 -2.31 14.72
C ARG A 293 -9.03 -3.82 14.97
N ALA A 294 -7.97 -4.55 14.61
CA ALA A 294 -7.88 -5.99 14.83
C ALA A 294 -7.87 -6.34 16.33
N ALA A 295 -7.13 -5.59 17.16
CA ALA A 295 -7.11 -5.78 18.60
C ALA A 295 -8.46 -5.49 19.27
N GLY A 296 -9.25 -4.59 18.69
CA GLY A 296 -10.59 -4.24 19.15
C GLY A 296 -11.72 -5.10 18.57
N PHE A 297 -11.42 -6.13 17.77
CA PHE A 297 -12.44 -6.94 17.11
C PHE A 297 -13.22 -7.83 18.09
N THR A 298 -14.54 -7.85 17.96
CA THR A 298 -15.44 -8.56 18.87
C THR A 298 -16.36 -9.54 18.12
N ALA A 299 -16.88 -10.54 18.83
CA ALA A 299 -17.85 -11.48 18.27
C ALA A 299 -19.16 -10.78 17.85
N ALA A 300 -19.58 -9.72 18.55
CA ALA A 300 -20.77 -8.94 18.18
C ALA A 300 -20.58 -8.27 16.82
N GLN A 301 -19.42 -7.66 16.56
CA GLN A 301 -19.10 -7.11 15.24
C GLN A 301 -19.11 -8.19 14.15
N ALA A 302 -18.59 -9.38 14.45
CA ALA A 302 -18.62 -10.48 13.49
C ALA A 302 -20.05 -10.95 13.16
N LEU A 303 -20.89 -11.07 14.20
CA LEU A 303 -22.25 -11.62 14.09
C LEU A 303 -23.24 -10.60 13.53
N ASP A 304 -23.18 -9.36 14.01
CA ASP A 304 -24.20 -8.34 13.79
C ASP A 304 -23.78 -7.33 12.69
N ASP A 305 -22.50 -6.93 12.62
CA ASP A 305 -22.06 -5.90 11.65
C ASP A 305 -21.55 -6.49 10.33
N LEU A 306 -20.94 -7.68 10.38
CA LEU A 306 -20.32 -8.34 9.21
C LEU A 306 -21.14 -9.51 8.67
N ASP A 307 -22.33 -9.74 9.21
CA ASP A 307 -23.25 -10.80 8.76
C ASP A 307 -22.57 -12.15 8.56
N ILE A 308 -21.77 -12.62 9.53
CA ILE A 308 -21.11 -13.93 9.41
C ILE A 308 -22.14 -15.05 9.11
N VAL A 309 -23.37 -14.89 9.61
CA VAL A 309 -24.57 -15.66 9.20
C VAL A 309 -25.40 -14.84 8.21
N HIS A 310 -24.93 -14.76 6.97
CA HIS A 310 -25.55 -13.98 5.91
C HIS A 310 -26.80 -14.66 5.32
N PRO A 311 -27.67 -13.89 4.63
CA PRO A 311 -28.83 -14.42 3.92
C PRO A 311 -28.45 -15.54 2.93
N GLY A 312 -29.11 -16.69 3.07
CA GLY A 312 -28.83 -17.87 2.25
C GLY A 312 -29.77 -19.04 2.52
N THR A 313 -29.67 -20.10 1.70
CA THR A 313 -30.57 -21.27 1.75
C THR A 313 -30.55 -22.00 3.09
N VAL A 314 -29.42 -21.93 3.82
CA VAL A 314 -29.21 -22.59 5.10
C VAL A 314 -29.25 -21.65 6.31
N GLN A 315 -29.50 -20.35 6.11
CA GLN A 315 -29.41 -19.34 7.18
C GLN A 315 -30.30 -19.68 8.37
N ARG A 316 -31.55 -20.13 8.11
CA ARG A 316 -32.47 -20.55 9.18
C ARG A 316 -31.91 -21.65 10.05
N PHE A 317 -31.24 -22.64 9.45
CA PHE A 317 -30.60 -23.73 10.19
C PHE A 317 -29.45 -23.20 11.04
N GLN A 318 -28.59 -22.35 10.48
CA GLN A 318 -27.45 -21.74 11.19
C GLN A 318 -27.91 -20.88 12.38
N LEU A 319 -28.93 -20.05 12.20
CA LEU A 319 -29.54 -19.28 13.29
C LEU A 319 -30.13 -20.18 14.38
N GLY A 320 -30.74 -21.31 14.00
CA GLY A 320 -31.23 -22.32 14.93
C GLY A 320 -30.10 -22.99 15.75
N VAL A 321 -28.95 -23.25 15.12
CA VAL A 321 -27.75 -23.77 15.80
C VAL A 321 -27.25 -22.77 16.84
N LEU A 322 -27.15 -21.48 16.48
CA LEU A 322 -26.69 -20.44 17.40
C LEU A 322 -27.66 -20.25 18.58
N ALA A 323 -28.96 -20.21 18.32
CA ALA A 323 -29.99 -20.14 19.36
C ALA A 323 -29.94 -21.36 20.30
N GLY A 324 -29.80 -22.57 19.76
CA GLY A 324 -29.67 -23.80 20.54
C GLY A 324 -28.40 -23.85 21.40
N ALA A 325 -27.32 -23.21 20.93
CA ALA A 325 -26.07 -23.05 21.67
C ALA A 325 -26.08 -21.88 22.67
N GLY A 326 -27.16 -21.08 22.73
CA GLY A 326 -27.26 -19.91 23.60
C GLY A 326 -26.42 -18.71 23.14
N ILE A 327 -26.04 -18.65 21.86
CA ILE A 327 -25.30 -17.54 21.26
C ILE A 327 -26.30 -16.54 20.66
N PRO A 328 -26.43 -15.32 21.21
CA PRO A 328 -27.35 -14.33 20.67
C PRO A 328 -26.79 -13.76 19.35
N VAL A 329 -27.69 -13.54 18.39
CA VAL A 329 -27.46 -12.79 17.15
C VAL A 329 -28.57 -11.74 17.09
N ARG A 330 -28.22 -10.48 16.80
CA ARG A 330 -29.20 -9.38 16.77
C ARG A 330 -29.85 -9.21 15.41
#